data_AF-A0A8T4PTP8-F1
#
_entry.id   AF-A0A8T4PTP8-F1
#
_cell.length_a   1.000
_cell.length_b   1.000
_cell.length_c   1.000
_cell.angle_alpha   90.00
_cell.angle_beta   90.00
_cell.angle_gamma   90.00
#
_symmetry.space_group_name_H-M   'P 1'
#
loop_
_entity.id
_entity.type
_entity.pdbx_description
1 polymer ?
#
loop_
_entity_poly.entity_id
_entity_poly.type
_entity_poly.pdbx_seq_one_letter_code
_entity_poly.pdbx_strand_id
1 'polypeptide(L)'
;MARKKMEIYAYFILILLAWGLWGFFGKYALKYISPTSLILFETIGAIVIQLIVVIFLFYYKYRFETNPTGITLAVLTALFGVIGTILFFFTLSKTKASVLVPLTALYPVITVILSFIFLKEKVTLVQSVGIVLAIVASVLLSI
;
A
#
# COMPACT_ATOMS: atom_id res chain seq x y z
N MET A 1 5.69 16.01 23.68
CA MET A 1 5.41 14.58 23.39
C MET A 1 4.02 14.33 22.80
N ALA A 2 2.95 15.00 23.29
CA ALA A 2 1.59 14.84 22.77
C ALA A 2 1.39 15.29 21.31
N ARG A 3 1.99 16.43 20.90
CA ARG A 3 1.91 16.96 19.53
C ARG A 3 2.40 15.98 18.45
N LYS A 4 3.56 15.34 18.68
CA LYS A 4 4.13 14.32 17.78
C LYS A 4 3.25 13.06 17.65
N LYS A 5 2.53 12.68 18.72
CA LYS A 5 1.56 11.58 18.65
C LYS A 5 0.34 11.95 17.81
N MET A 6 -0.19 13.18 17.99
CA MET A 6 -1.33 13.66 17.19
C MET A 6 -1.00 13.74 15.69
N GLU A 7 0.21 14.19 15.35
CA GLU A 7 0.69 14.22 13.94
C GLU A 7 0.73 12.81 13.32
N ILE A 8 1.20 11.81 14.05
CA ILE A 8 1.23 10.41 13.58
C ILE A 8 -0.19 9.88 13.33
N TYR A 9 -1.14 10.14 14.23
CA TYR A 9 -2.53 9.71 14.02
C TYR A 9 -3.19 10.40 12.83
N ALA A 10 -2.88 11.67 12.58
CA ALA A 10 -3.33 12.37 11.38
C ALA A 10 -2.81 11.70 10.10
N TYR A 11 -1.52 11.33 10.06
CA TYR A 11 -0.97 10.58 8.92
C TYR A 11 -1.65 9.23 8.72
N PHE A 12 -1.96 8.49 9.79
CA PHE A 12 -2.70 7.23 9.66
C PHE A 12 -4.07 7.41 9.01
N ILE A 13 -4.82 8.45 9.41
CA ILE A 13 -6.13 8.75 8.81
C ILE A 13 -5.96 9.10 7.32
N LEU A 14 -4.98 9.94 6.99
CA LEU A 14 -4.73 10.33 5.60
C LEU A 14 -4.34 9.12 4.73
N ILE A 15 -3.53 8.20 5.26
CA ILE A 15 -3.16 6.95 4.58
C ILE A 15 -4.43 6.11 4.34
N LEU A 16 -5.26 5.88 5.37
CA LEU A 16 -6.49 5.10 5.23
C LEU A 16 -7.44 5.70 4.20
N LEU A 17 -7.60 7.02 4.20
CA LEU A 17 -8.42 7.73 3.22
C LEU A 17 -7.85 7.59 1.81
N ALA A 18 -6.54 7.79 1.64
CA ALA A 18 -5.90 7.67 0.34
C ALA A 18 -6.04 6.26 -0.25
N TRP A 19 -5.79 5.22 0.55
CA TRP A 19 -5.93 3.82 0.13
C TRP A 19 -7.39 3.43 -0.12
N GLY A 20 -8.32 3.91 0.71
CA GLY A 20 -9.76 3.69 0.52
C GLY A 20 -10.28 4.33 -0.77
N LEU A 21 -9.90 5.58 -1.03
CA LEU A 21 -10.25 6.28 -2.28
C LEU A 21 -9.61 5.61 -3.49
N TRP A 22 -8.34 5.18 -3.41
CA TRP A 22 -7.68 4.43 -4.47
C TRP A 22 -8.44 3.16 -4.85
N GLY A 23 -8.83 2.34 -3.86
CA GLY A 23 -9.62 1.14 -4.10
C GLY A 23 -11.02 1.43 -4.66
N PHE A 24 -11.70 2.47 -4.14
CA PHE A 24 -13.03 2.88 -4.59
C PHE A 24 -13.01 3.39 -6.03
N PHE A 25 -12.17 4.38 -6.35
CA PHE A 25 -12.08 4.94 -7.69
C PHE A 25 -11.60 3.90 -8.69
N GLY A 26 -10.64 3.04 -8.31
CA GLY A 26 -10.19 1.94 -9.13
C GLY A 26 -11.31 0.96 -9.47
N LYS A 27 -12.11 0.52 -8.48
CA LYS A 27 -13.29 -0.32 -8.73
C LYS A 27 -14.32 0.38 -9.61
N TYR A 28 -14.54 1.67 -9.38
CA TYR A 28 -15.53 2.45 -10.12
C TYR A 28 -15.14 2.62 -11.59
N ALA A 29 -13.87 2.92 -11.86
CA ALA A 29 -13.33 3.06 -13.20
C ALA A 29 -13.42 1.75 -14.01
N LEU A 30 -13.28 0.58 -13.36
CA LEU A 30 -13.47 -0.72 -14.01
C LEU A 30 -14.88 -0.96 -14.57
N LYS A 31 -15.87 -0.11 -14.27
CA LYS A 31 -17.18 -0.12 -14.95
C LYS A 31 -17.11 0.46 -16.37
N TYR A 32 -16.11 1.28 -16.66
CA TYR A 32 -15.99 2.05 -17.90
C TYR A 32 -14.80 1.61 -18.76
N ILE A 33 -13.72 1.14 -18.14
CA ILE A 33 -12.48 0.78 -18.82
C ILE A 33 -11.96 -0.60 -18.39
N SER A 34 -11.20 -1.24 -19.28
CA SER A 34 -10.55 -2.52 -18.99
C SER A 34 -9.51 -2.37 -17.87
N PRO A 35 -9.18 -3.45 -17.12
CA PRO A 35 -8.12 -3.40 -16.11
C PRO A 35 -6.77 -2.99 -16.70
N THR A 36 -6.45 -3.38 -17.93
CA THR A 36 -5.21 -2.95 -18.61
C THR A 36 -5.19 -1.45 -18.85
N SER A 37 -6.30 -0.87 -19.32
CA SER A 37 -6.43 0.58 -19.52
C SER A 37 -6.39 1.34 -18.20
N LEU A 38 -7.01 0.79 -17.15
CA LEU A 38 -6.95 1.36 -15.80
C LEU A 38 -5.50 1.44 -15.32
N ILE A 39 -4.75 0.34 -15.38
CA ILE A 39 -3.33 0.28 -14.98
C ILE A 39 -2.50 1.27 -15.80
N LEU A 40 -2.76 1.40 -17.10
CA LEU A 40 -2.08 2.38 -17.96
C LEU A 40 -2.30 3.82 -17.47
N PHE A 41 -3.56 4.24 -17.28
CA PHE A 41 -3.87 5.60 -16.85
C PHE A 41 -3.43 5.88 -15.40
N GLU A 42 -3.52 4.88 -14.51
CA GLU A 42 -2.98 4.95 -13.16
C GLU A 42 -1.46 5.17 -13.20
N THR A 43 -0.75 4.42 -14.05
CA THR A 43 0.71 4.55 -14.21
C THR A 43 1.09 5.95 -14.70
N ILE A 44 0.37 6.47 -15.70
CA ILE A 44 0.58 7.84 -16.20
C ILE A 44 0.35 8.85 -15.07
N GLY A 45 -0.76 8.73 -14.33
CA GLY A 45 -1.07 9.61 -13.20
C GLY A 45 0.01 9.55 -12.11
N ALA A 46 0.46 8.35 -11.74
CA ALA A 46 1.51 8.14 -10.76
C ALA A 46 2.84 8.78 -11.20
N ILE A 47 3.24 8.61 -12.47
CA ILE A 47 4.45 9.23 -13.02
C ILE A 47 4.36 10.76 -12.92
N VAL A 48 3.22 11.37 -13.29
CA VAL A 48 3.05 12.83 -13.21
C VAL A 48 3.23 13.33 -11.78
N ILE A 49 2.57 12.70 -10.80
CA ILE A 49 2.69 13.09 -9.39
C ILE A 49 4.12 12.88 -8.87
N GLN A 50 4.76 11.75 -9.20
CA GLN A 50 6.14 11.46 -8.78
C GLN A 50 7.15 12.42 -9.40
N LEU A 51 6.98 12.82 -10.67
CA LEU A 51 7.82 13.84 -11.30
C LEU A 51 7.70 15.19 -10.60
N ILE A 52 6.48 15.60 -10.20
CA ILE A 52 6.28 16.82 -9.41
C ILE A 52 7.05 16.74 -8.09
N VAL A 53 6.99 15.61 -7.39
CA VAL A 53 7.76 15.38 -6.15
C VAL A 53 9.27 15.50 -6.42
N VAL A 54 9.77 14.86 -7.47
CA VAL A 54 11.20 14.93 -7.84
C VAL A 54 11.63 16.36 -8.15
N ILE A 55 10.86 17.11 -8.93
CA ILE A 55 11.12 18.54 -9.22
C ILE A 55 11.19 19.35 -7.92
N PHE A 56 10.26 19.11 -7.00
CA PHE A 56 10.25 19.77 -5.70
C PHE A 56 11.51 19.44 -4.89
N LEU A 57 11.95 18.17 -4.87
CA LEU A 57 13.19 17.78 -4.19
C LEU A 57 14.42 18.51 -4.76
N PHE A 58 14.50 18.66 -6.08
CA PHE A 58 15.57 19.45 -6.71
C PHE A 58 15.48 20.94 -6.35
N TYR A 59 14.28 21.53 -6.36
CA TYR A 59 14.07 22.94 -6.00
C TYR A 59 14.53 23.24 -4.57
N TYR A 60 14.24 22.33 -3.62
CA TYR A 60 14.69 22.45 -2.22
C TYR A 60 16.12 21.93 -1.98
N LYS A 61 16.88 21.60 -3.03
CA LYS A 61 18.27 21.11 -2.97
C LYS A 61 18.42 19.91 -2.03
N TYR A 62 17.46 18.99 -2.08
CA TYR A 62 17.49 17.76 -1.30
C TYR A 62 18.77 16.95 -1.60
N ARG A 63 19.44 16.46 -0.56
CA ARG A 63 20.65 15.63 -0.71
C ARG A 63 20.24 14.17 -0.81
N PHE A 64 20.37 13.60 -1.99
CA PHE A 64 20.07 12.19 -2.22
C PHE A 64 21.03 11.28 -1.45
N GLU A 65 20.47 10.27 -0.80
CA GLU A 65 21.25 9.17 -0.24
C GLU A 65 21.63 8.19 -1.34
N THR A 66 22.90 7.77 -1.37
CA THR A 66 23.46 6.95 -2.47
C THR A 66 23.80 5.51 -2.04
N ASN A 67 23.26 5.05 -0.91
CA ASN A 67 23.49 3.70 -0.42
C ASN A 67 22.94 2.65 -1.41
N PRO A 68 23.79 1.80 -2.02
CA PRO A 68 23.35 0.86 -3.06
C PRO A 68 22.30 -0.14 -2.56
N THR A 69 22.42 -0.59 -1.31
CA THR A 69 21.46 -1.51 -0.69
C THR A 69 20.11 -0.85 -0.49
N GLY A 70 20.09 0.38 0.04
CA GLY A 70 18.86 1.17 0.20
C GLY A 70 18.16 1.42 -1.13
N ILE A 71 18.92 1.80 -2.16
CA ILE A 71 18.40 1.98 -3.52
C ILE A 71 17.83 0.66 -4.07
N THR A 72 18.54 -0.45 -3.91
CA THR A 72 18.08 -1.77 -4.38
C THR A 72 16.77 -2.17 -3.70
N LEU A 73 16.68 -2.02 -2.38
CA LEU A 73 15.45 -2.31 -1.63
C LEU A 73 14.30 -1.37 -2.01
N ALA A 74 14.57 -0.10 -2.31
CA ALA A 74 13.56 0.84 -2.81
C ALA A 74 13.05 0.46 -4.20
N VAL A 75 13.94 0.02 -5.11
CA VAL A 75 13.55 -0.50 -6.43
C VAL A 75 12.72 -1.77 -6.30
N LEU A 76 13.11 -2.70 -5.42
CA LEU A 76 12.32 -3.90 -5.14
C LEU A 76 10.94 -3.55 -4.54
N THR A 77 10.87 -2.54 -3.69
CA THR A 77 9.58 -2.03 -3.16
C THR A 77 8.67 -1.57 -4.29
N ALA A 78 9.19 -0.81 -5.26
CA ALA A 78 8.43 -0.39 -6.43
C ALA A 78 8.01 -1.58 -7.30
N LEU A 79 8.92 -2.52 -7.57
CA LEU A 79 8.65 -3.71 -8.36
C LEU A 79 7.49 -4.53 -7.80
N PHE A 80 7.55 -4.90 -6.52
CA PHE A 80 6.50 -5.70 -5.89
C PHE A 80 5.21 -4.90 -5.69
N GLY A 81 5.30 -3.57 -5.48
CA GLY A 81 4.14 -2.68 -5.47
C GLY A 81 3.39 -2.71 -6.79
N VAL A 82 4.10 -2.57 -7.91
CA VAL A 82 3.50 -2.61 -9.27
C VAL A 82 2.91 -3.99 -9.57
N ILE A 83 3.62 -5.07 -9.27
CA ILE A 83 3.09 -6.44 -9.44
C ILE A 83 1.80 -6.61 -8.63
N GLY A 84 1.80 -6.15 -7.37
CA GLY A 84 0.63 -6.18 -6.50
C GLY A 84 -0.55 -5.41 -7.09
N THR A 85 -0.33 -4.18 -7.55
CA THR A 85 -1.35 -3.34 -8.19
C THR A 85 -1.94 -4.00 -9.44
N ILE A 86 -1.11 -4.58 -10.30
CA ILE A 86 -1.55 -5.30 -11.49
C ILE A 86 -2.49 -6.45 -11.08
N LEU A 87 -2.01 -7.34 -10.21
CA LEU A 87 -2.80 -8.48 -9.74
C LEU A 87 -4.08 -8.06 -9.03
N PHE A 88 -4.02 -6.98 -8.24
CA PHE A 88 -5.16 -6.39 -7.56
C PHE A 88 -6.24 -5.98 -8.56
N PHE A 89 -5.93 -5.17 -9.57
CA PHE A 89 -6.95 -4.67 -10.50
C PHE A 89 -7.48 -5.73 -11.47
N PHE A 90 -6.64 -6.68 -11.89
CA PHE A 90 -7.13 -7.84 -12.65
C PHE A 90 -8.12 -8.67 -11.82
N THR A 91 -7.86 -8.87 -10.53
CA THR A 91 -8.77 -9.62 -9.64
C THR A 91 -10.01 -8.79 -9.29
N LEU A 92 -9.85 -7.49 -9.04
CA LEU A 92 -10.93 -6.56 -8.72
C LEU A 92 -11.92 -6.40 -9.88
N SER A 93 -11.46 -6.56 -11.13
CA SER A 93 -12.35 -6.56 -12.29
C SER A 93 -13.36 -7.72 -12.26
N LYS A 94 -13.01 -8.83 -11.61
CA LYS A 94 -13.80 -10.07 -11.55
C LYS A 94 -14.50 -10.28 -10.20
N THR A 95 -14.19 -9.46 -9.19
CA THR A 95 -14.62 -9.67 -7.80
C THR A 95 -15.25 -8.40 -7.22
N LYS A 96 -16.07 -8.53 -6.17
CA LYS A 96 -16.58 -7.37 -5.42
C LYS A 96 -15.45 -6.71 -4.63
N ALA A 97 -15.43 -5.38 -4.57
CA ALA A 97 -14.47 -4.65 -3.74
C ALA A 97 -14.61 -5.01 -2.25
N SER A 98 -15.84 -5.23 -1.77
CA SER A 98 -16.13 -5.67 -0.40
C SER A 98 -15.51 -7.03 -0.06
N VAL A 99 -15.20 -7.86 -1.06
CA VAL A 99 -14.56 -9.17 -0.85
C VAL A 99 -13.05 -9.06 -0.98
N LEU A 100 -12.56 -8.44 -2.07
CA LEU A 100 -11.11 -8.40 -2.35
C LEU A 100 -10.35 -7.51 -1.37
N VAL A 101 -10.89 -6.32 -1.04
CA VAL A 101 -10.18 -5.34 -0.20
C VAL A 101 -9.87 -5.91 1.19
N PRO A 102 -10.83 -6.50 1.95
CA PRO A 102 -10.51 -7.08 3.25
C PRO A 102 -9.52 -8.25 3.18
N LEU A 103 -9.59 -9.11 2.16
CA LEU A 103 -8.61 -10.19 1.98
C LEU A 103 -7.21 -9.64 1.76
N THR A 104 -7.07 -8.65 0.88
CA THR A 104 -5.77 -8.04 0.58
C THR A 104 -5.22 -7.23 1.75
N ALA A 105 -6.08 -6.71 2.63
CA ALA A 105 -5.68 -6.04 3.87
C ALA A 105 -4.96 -6.95 4.88
N LEU A 106 -4.84 -8.26 4.59
CA LEU A 106 -4.01 -9.21 5.34
C LEU A 106 -2.53 -9.22 4.95
N TYR A 107 -2.11 -8.46 3.94
CA TYR A 107 -0.68 -8.32 3.62
C TYR A 107 0.22 -7.95 4.82
N PRO A 108 -0.22 -7.18 5.84
CA PRO A 108 0.60 -6.90 7.02
C PRO A 108 1.02 -8.15 7.79
N VAL A 109 0.28 -9.27 7.68
CA VAL A 109 0.68 -10.55 8.28
C VAL A 109 2.00 -11.04 7.65
N ILE A 110 2.11 -10.95 6.33
CA ILE A 110 3.34 -11.29 5.61
C ILE A 110 4.46 -10.33 6.03
N THR A 111 4.18 -9.02 6.10
CA THR A 111 5.16 -8.02 6.56
C THR A 111 5.65 -8.31 7.97
N VAL A 112 4.78 -8.63 8.92
CA VAL A 112 5.17 -8.94 10.31
C VAL A 112 6.06 -10.20 10.37
N ILE A 113 5.72 -11.25 9.61
CA ILE A 113 6.54 -12.46 9.54
C ILE A 113 7.93 -12.14 8.98
N LEU A 114 8.01 -11.36 7.89
CA LEU A 114 9.28 -10.95 7.30
C LEU A 114 10.08 -10.04 8.24
N SER A 115 9.44 -9.10 8.93
CA SER A 115 10.09 -8.24 9.93
C SER A 115 10.63 -9.05 11.10
N PHE A 116 9.90 -10.06 11.57
CA PHE A 116 10.38 -10.97 12.61
C PHE A 116 11.63 -11.74 12.15
N ILE A 117 11.62 -12.29 10.93
CA ILE A 117 12.72 -13.11 10.39
C ILE A 117 13.96 -12.26 10.05
N PHE A 118 13.77 -11.18 9.28
CA PHE A 118 14.87 -10.42 8.68
C PHE A 118 15.26 -9.19 9.49
N LEU A 119 14.30 -8.50 10.10
CA LEU A 119 14.56 -7.31 10.92
C LEU A 119 14.73 -7.64 12.41
N LYS A 120 14.49 -8.90 12.80
CA LYS A 120 14.58 -9.40 14.19
C LYS A 120 13.67 -8.63 15.15
N GLU A 121 12.56 -8.10 14.63
CA GLU A 121 11.55 -7.44 15.45
C GLU A 121 10.84 -8.47 16.35
N LYS A 122 10.55 -8.10 17.60
CA LYS A 122 9.82 -8.99 18.51
C LYS A 122 8.32 -8.88 18.26
N VAL A 123 7.68 -10.01 17.98
CA VAL A 123 6.21 -10.09 17.92
C VAL A 123 5.70 -10.46 19.31
N THR A 124 4.93 -9.55 19.91
CA THR A 124 4.30 -9.75 21.22
C THR A 124 3.06 -10.64 21.09
N LEU A 125 2.67 -11.31 22.18
CA LEU A 125 1.45 -12.11 22.22
C LEU A 125 0.20 -11.30 21.81
N VAL A 126 0.14 -10.04 22.22
CA VAL A 126 -0.97 -9.13 21.85
C VAL A 126 -1.01 -8.89 20.34
N GLN A 127 0.14 -8.66 19.71
CA GLN A 127 0.21 -8.50 18.25
C GLN A 127 -0.18 -9.79 17.53
N SER A 128 0.23 -10.96 18.03
CA SER A 128 -0.17 -12.25 17.48
C SER A 128 -1.69 -12.46 17.54
N VAL A 129 -2.32 -12.16 18.68
CA VAL A 129 -3.78 -12.22 18.83
C VAL A 129 -4.45 -11.23 17.87
N GLY A 130 -3.92 -10.01 17.76
CA GLY A 130 -4.41 -9.00 16.81
C GLY A 130 -4.37 -9.47 15.36
N ILE A 131 -3.29 -10.15 14.95
CA ILE A 131 -3.16 -10.75 13.61
C ILE A 131 -4.22 -11.82 13.38
N VAL A 132 -4.43 -12.73 14.34
CA VAL A 132 -5.47 -13.76 14.23
C VAL A 132 -6.86 -13.13 14.11
N LEU A 133 -7.16 -12.12 14.93
CA LEU A 133 -8.44 -11.40 14.86
C LEU A 133 -8.61 -10.67 13.53
N ALA A 134 -7.55 -10.06 12.99
CA ALA A 134 -7.58 -9.41 11.68
C ALA A 134 -7.87 -10.41 10.56
N ILE A 135 -7.23 -11.60 10.59
CA ILE A 135 -7.50 -12.69 9.65
C ILE A 135 -8.96 -13.12 9.71
N VAL A 136 -9.49 -13.37 10.90
CA VAL A 136 -10.88 -13.77 11.10
C VAL A 136 -11.83 -12.68 10.59
N ALA A 137 -11.60 -11.42 10.94
CA ALA A 137 -12.41 -10.30 10.48
C ALA A 137 -12.38 -10.16 8.95
N SER A 138 -11.21 -10.25 8.32
CA SER A 138 -11.07 -10.20 6.87
C SER A 138 -11.80 -11.35 6.17
N VAL A 139 -11.73 -12.58 6.71
CA VAL A 139 -12.49 -13.71 6.16
C VAL A 139 -13.99 -13.47 6.28
N LEU A 140 -14.47 -13.02 7.45
CA LEU A 140 -15.90 -12.75 7.66
C LEU A 140 -16.45 -11.63 6.77
N LEU A 141 -15.66 -10.58 6.52
CA LEU A 141 -16.05 -9.49 5.61
C LEU A 141 -16.09 -9.93 4.14
N SER A 142 -15.39 -11.00 3.80
CA SER A 142 -15.22 -11.50 2.44
C SER A 142 -16.15 -12.66 2.06
N ILE A 143 -17.01 -13.11 2.98
CA ILE A 143 -18.12 -14.05 2.74
C ILE A 143 -19.36 -13.26 2.30
#